data_AF-A0A2N3Q030-F1
#
_entry.id   AF-A0A2N3Q030-F1
#
_cell.length_a   1.000
_cell.length_b   1.000
_cell.length_c   1.000
_cell.angle_alpha   90.00
_cell.angle_beta   90.00
_cell.angle_gamma   90.00
#
_symmetry.space_group_name_H-M   'P 1'
#
loop_
_entity.id
_entity.type
_entity.pdbx_description
1 polymer ?
#
loop_
_entity_poly.entity_id
_entity_poly.type
_entity_poly.pdbx_seq_one_letter_code
_entity_poly.pdbx_strand_id
1 'polypeptide(L)'
;MRYDSEGRESLNLLQKKAARKLAEIHQLMAPGLAAPAGLEELQHAAQLRMAELSPVEREKLKAKAIVAMSHLERLMSEMSQQLVDIGEELRKVNRQGQAVGAYGKTVARAGRHRPAYM
;
A
#
# COMPACT_ATOMS: atom_id res chain seq x y z
N MET A 1 -13.59 15.60 -2.54
CA MET A 1 -12.48 15.33 -3.48
C MET A 1 -12.69 13.96 -4.08
N ARG A 2 -12.70 13.85 -5.41
CA ARG A 2 -13.00 12.58 -6.12
C ARG A 2 -11.93 11.51 -5.90
N TYR A 3 -10.68 11.94 -5.68
CA TYR A 3 -9.52 11.07 -5.45
C TYR A 3 -9.41 10.51 -4.02
N ASP A 4 -10.03 11.16 -3.02
CA ASP A 4 -10.00 10.66 -1.63
C ASP A 4 -10.80 9.36 -1.48
N SER A 5 -11.93 9.22 -2.18
CA SER A 5 -12.74 8.00 -2.17
C SER A 5 -12.17 6.93 -3.09
N GLU A 6 -11.80 7.29 -4.32
CA GLU A 6 -11.30 6.34 -5.33
C GLU A 6 -9.90 5.80 -4.97
N GLY A 7 -8.97 6.67 -4.50
CA GLY A 7 -7.63 6.28 -4.06
C GLY A 7 -7.63 5.43 -2.78
N ARG A 8 -8.50 5.74 -1.81
CA ARG A 8 -8.69 4.90 -0.61
C ARG A 8 -9.24 3.52 -0.95
N GLU A 9 -10.21 3.46 -1.87
CA GLU A 9 -10.78 2.19 -2.29
C GLU A 9 -9.73 1.31 -2.98
N SER A 10 -8.96 1.90 -3.90
CA SER A 10 -7.83 1.22 -4.57
C SER A 10 -6.79 0.68 -3.58
N LEU A 11 -6.34 1.50 -2.63
CA LEU A 11 -5.41 1.06 -1.58
C LEU A 11 -5.99 -0.06 -0.71
N ASN A 12 -7.25 0.05 -0.30
CA ASN A 12 -7.91 -0.97 0.50
C ASN A 12 -8.01 -2.30 -0.26
N LEU A 13 -8.31 -2.25 -1.56
CA LEU A 13 -8.30 -3.43 -2.42
C LEU A 13 -6.91 -4.05 -2.52
N LEU A 14 -5.85 -3.25 -2.70
CA LEU A 14 -4.47 -3.74 -2.74
C LEU A 14 -4.05 -4.37 -1.40
N GLN A 15 -4.39 -3.74 -0.28
CA GLN A 15 -4.14 -4.27 1.06
C GLN A 15 -4.84 -5.62 1.27
N LYS A 16 -6.11 -5.72 0.87
CA LYS A 16 -6.86 -7.00 0.93
C LYS A 16 -6.22 -8.08 0.06
N LYS A 17 -5.76 -7.73 -1.15
CA LYS A 17 -5.04 -8.66 -2.04
C LYS A 17 -3.72 -9.12 -1.42
N ALA A 18 -2.94 -8.20 -0.86
CA ALA A 18 -1.68 -8.51 -0.20
C ALA A 18 -1.89 -9.41 1.03
N ALA A 19 -2.88 -9.10 1.87
CA ALA A 19 -3.23 -9.91 3.03
C ALA A 19 -3.66 -11.33 2.65
N ARG A 20 -4.46 -11.49 1.59
CA ARG A 20 -4.83 -12.81 1.05
C ARG A 20 -3.60 -13.56 0.54
N LYS A 21 -2.69 -12.88 -0.16
CA LYS A 21 -1.47 -13.51 -0.69
C LYS A 21 -0.53 -13.95 0.43
N LEU A 22 -0.40 -13.15 1.49
CA LEU A 22 0.33 -13.53 2.71
C LEU A 22 -0.27 -14.77 3.37
N ALA A 23 -1.60 -14.83 3.51
CA ALA A 23 -2.28 -16.00 4.04
C ALA A 23 -2.06 -17.25 3.18
N GLU A 24 -2.07 -17.11 1.85
CA GLU A 24 -1.78 -18.20 0.91
C GLU A 24 -0.33 -18.71 1.06
N ILE A 25 0.66 -17.81 1.15
CA ILE A 25 2.06 -18.17 1.38
C ILE A 25 2.21 -18.90 2.72
N HIS A 26 1.56 -18.39 3.76
CA HIS A 26 1.57 -19.00 5.08
C HIS A 26 0.99 -20.43 5.04
N GLN A 27 -0.17 -20.62 4.42
CA GLN A 27 -0.77 -21.95 4.29
C GLN A 27 0.08 -22.90 3.44
N LEU A 28 0.77 -22.38 2.42
CA LEU A 28 1.66 -23.15 1.57
C LEU A 28 2.89 -23.67 2.34
N MET A 29 3.49 -22.80 3.17
CA MET A 29 4.78 -23.06 3.83
C MET A 29 4.62 -23.71 5.21
N ALA A 30 3.60 -23.29 5.97
CA ALA A 30 3.33 -23.72 7.35
C ALA A 30 1.85 -24.07 7.53
N PRO A 31 1.33 -25.12 6.86
CA PRO A 31 -0.05 -25.54 7.02
C PRO A 31 -0.32 -25.96 8.47
N GLY A 32 -1.45 -25.53 9.03
CA GLY A 32 -1.89 -25.87 10.39
C GLY A 32 -1.31 -24.98 11.50
N LEU A 33 -0.35 -24.12 11.19
CA LEU A 33 0.09 -23.08 12.12
C LEU A 33 -0.93 -21.92 12.09
N ALA A 34 -1.38 -21.45 13.25
CA ALA A 34 -2.30 -20.32 13.32
C ALA A 34 -1.51 -19.00 13.27
N ALA A 35 -1.94 -18.06 12.43
CA ALA A 35 -1.37 -16.71 12.41
C ALA A 35 -1.95 -15.85 13.56
N PRO A 36 -1.16 -14.94 14.16
CA PRO A 36 0.23 -14.61 13.87
C PRO A 36 1.22 -15.52 14.60
N ALA A 37 2.10 -16.19 13.84
CA ALA A 37 3.21 -16.97 14.39
C ALA A 37 4.53 -16.20 14.30
N GLY A 38 5.46 -16.48 15.22
CA GLY A 38 6.79 -15.87 15.22
C GLY A 38 7.62 -16.29 14.01
N LEU A 39 8.67 -15.50 13.68
CA LEU A 39 9.58 -15.81 12.57
C LEU A 39 10.24 -17.19 12.76
N GLU A 40 10.70 -17.49 13.96
CA GLU A 40 11.37 -18.76 14.29
C GLU A 40 10.42 -19.95 14.16
N GLU A 41 9.16 -19.81 14.62
CA GLU A 41 8.13 -20.85 14.51
C GLU A 41 7.78 -21.13 13.05
N LEU A 42 7.67 -20.08 12.24
CA LEU A 42 7.43 -20.19 10.80
C LEU A 42 8.58 -20.88 10.08
N GLN A 43 9.83 -20.51 10.41
CA GLN A 43 11.01 -21.15 9.84
C GLN A 43 11.07 -22.62 10.21
N HIS A 44 10.83 -22.96 11.48
CA HIS A 44 10.83 -24.33 11.95
C HIS A 44 9.73 -25.16 11.27
N ALA A 45 8.50 -24.64 11.19
CA ALA A 45 7.40 -25.30 10.50
C ALA A 45 7.68 -25.52 9.00
N ALA A 46 8.25 -24.52 8.33
CA ALA A 46 8.65 -24.63 6.93
C ALA A 46 9.77 -25.67 6.73
N GLN A 47 10.75 -25.73 7.65
CA GLN A 47 11.84 -26.71 7.60
C GLN A 47 11.32 -28.13 7.77
N LEU A 48 10.46 -28.37 8.76
CA LEU A 48 9.82 -29.67 8.96
C LEU A 48 9.03 -30.09 7.72
N ARG A 49 8.23 -29.17 7.16
CA ARG A 49 7.45 -29.43 5.96
C ARG A 49 8.34 -29.80 4.78
N MET A 50 9.43 -29.08 4.59
CA MET A 50 10.39 -29.37 3.52
C MET A 50 11.07 -30.72 3.73
N ALA A 51 11.38 -31.11 4.97
CA ALA A 51 12.01 -32.38 5.30
C ALA A 51 11.09 -33.59 4.98
N GLU A 52 9.78 -33.46 5.17
CA GLU A 52 8.79 -34.51 4.90
C GLU A 52 8.57 -34.78 3.40
N LEU A 53 8.84 -33.80 2.55
CA LEU A 53 8.59 -33.90 1.11
C LEU A 53 9.70 -34.64 0.36
N SER A 54 9.35 -35.33 -0.72
CA SER A 54 10.33 -35.89 -1.66
C SER A 54 11.10 -34.78 -2.39
N PRO A 55 12.30 -35.05 -2.96
CA PRO A 55 13.08 -34.02 -3.66
C PRO A 55 12.31 -33.29 -4.77
N VAL A 56 11.49 -34.02 -5.53
CA VAL A 56 10.66 -33.44 -6.62
C VAL A 56 9.58 -32.51 -6.06
N GLU A 57 8.97 -32.87 -4.94
CA GLU A 57 7.94 -32.06 -4.30
C GLU A 57 8.52 -30.82 -3.61
N ARG A 58 9.72 -30.93 -3.04
CA ARG A 58 10.46 -29.78 -2.49
C ARG A 58 10.73 -28.73 -3.57
N GLU A 59 11.23 -29.14 -4.73
CA GLU A 59 11.48 -28.20 -5.83
C GLU A 59 10.19 -27.56 -6.35
N LYS A 60 9.10 -28.33 -6.47
CA LYS A 60 7.79 -27.77 -6.80
C LYS A 60 7.31 -26.76 -5.75
N LEU A 61 7.51 -27.04 -4.46
CA LEU A 61 7.12 -26.15 -3.38
C LEU A 61 7.94 -24.86 -3.39
N LYS A 62 9.27 -24.94 -3.57
CA LYS A 62 10.14 -23.78 -3.73
C LYS A 62 9.71 -22.90 -4.89
N ALA A 63 9.44 -23.49 -6.06
CA ALA A 63 8.98 -22.74 -7.23
C ALA A 63 7.67 -22.01 -6.95
N LYS A 64 6.69 -22.68 -6.30
CA LYS A 64 5.43 -22.04 -5.89
C LYS A 64 5.66 -20.90 -4.90
N ALA A 65 6.54 -21.08 -3.91
CA ALA A 65 6.88 -20.06 -2.93
C ALA A 65 7.52 -18.82 -3.57
N ILE A 66 8.45 -19.02 -4.51
CA ILE A 66 9.10 -17.95 -5.27
C ILE A 66 8.06 -17.14 -6.05
N VAL A 67 7.19 -17.81 -6.82
CA VAL A 67 6.13 -17.14 -7.58
C VAL A 67 5.19 -16.36 -6.66
N ALA A 68 4.81 -16.96 -5.52
CA ALA A 68 3.94 -16.31 -4.56
C ALA A 68 4.59 -15.07 -3.91
N MET A 69 5.87 -15.13 -3.58
CA MET A 69 6.65 -14.00 -3.08
C MET A 69 6.77 -12.88 -4.12
N SER A 70 7.12 -13.18 -5.36
CA SER A 70 7.21 -12.17 -6.42
C SER A 70 5.88 -11.46 -6.67
N HIS A 71 4.75 -12.18 -6.54
CA HIS A 71 3.42 -11.56 -6.60
C HIS A 71 3.17 -10.62 -5.41
N LEU A 72 3.61 -10.98 -4.20
CA LEU A 72 3.49 -10.13 -3.02
C LEU A 72 4.35 -8.87 -3.15
N GLU A 73 5.59 -8.99 -3.59
CA GLU A 73 6.50 -7.87 -3.85
C GLU A 73 5.91 -6.89 -4.87
N ARG A 74 5.31 -7.42 -5.94
CA ARG A 74 4.58 -6.61 -6.92
C ARG A 74 3.42 -5.84 -6.27
N LEU A 75 2.58 -6.51 -5.47
CA LEU A 75 1.47 -5.84 -4.77
C LEU A 75 1.95 -4.75 -3.82
N MET A 76 3.06 -4.98 -3.12
CA MET A 76 3.70 -3.97 -2.26
C MET A 76 4.23 -2.78 -3.07
N SER A 77 4.83 -3.02 -4.24
CA SER A 77 5.29 -1.97 -5.13
C SER A 77 4.12 -1.15 -5.68
N GLU A 78 3.03 -1.80 -6.11
CA GLU A 78 1.79 -1.14 -6.55
C GLU A 78 1.18 -0.29 -5.42
N MET A 79 1.16 -0.79 -4.18
CA MET A 79 0.73 -0.01 -3.01
C MET A 79 1.62 1.21 -2.74
N SER A 80 2.95 1.04 -2.82
CA SER A 80 3.91 2.13 -2.62
C SER A 80 3.69 3.24 -3.65
N GLN A 81 3.53 2.87 -4.92
CA GLN A 81 3.24 3.83 -5.98
C GLN A 81 1.93 4.59 -5.72
N GLN A 82 0.86 3.89 -5.34
CA GLN A 82 -0.41 4.55 -4.99
C GLN A 82 -0.28 5.54 -3.83
N LEU A 83 0.54 5.22 -2.82
CA LEU A 83 0.82 6.15 -1.71
C LEU A 83 1.61 7.39 -2.18
N VAL A 84 2.56 7.21 -3.09
CA VAL A 84 3.30 8.33 -3.71
C VAL A 84 2.34 9.22 -4.48
N ASP A 85 1.49 8.65 -5.34
CA ASP A 85 0.52 9.40 -6.15
C ASP A 85 -0.43 10.23 -5.27
N ILE A 86 -0.96 9.62 -4.19
CA ILE A 86 -1.80 10.32 -3.21
C ILE A 86 -1.01 11.45 -2.53
N GLY A 87 0.24 11.20 -2.17
CA GLY A 87 1.12 12.22 -1.57
C GLY A 87 1.37 13.42 -2.50
N GLU A 88 1.55 13.18 -3.79
CA GLU A 88 1.72 14.24 -4.80
C GLU A 88 0.45 15.06 -4.99
N GLU A 89 -0.71 14.41 -5.03
CA GLU A 89 -2.00 15.09 -5.11
C GLU A 89 -2.26 15.98 -3.89
N LEU A 90 -2.00 15.48 -2.68
CA LEU A 90 -2.15 16.27 -1.46
C LEU A 90 -1.28 17.53 -1.50
N ARG A 91 -0.04 17.44 -2.01
CA ARG A 91 0.84 18.61 -2.20
C ARG A 91 0.29 19.57 -3.26
N LYS A 92 -0.34 19.08 -4.32
CA LYS A 92 -0.97 19.90 -5.37
C LYS A 92 -2.17 20.67 -4.82
N VAL A 93 -3.05 19.99 -4.09
CA VAL A 93 -4.20 20.61 -3.42
C VAL A 93 -3.75 21.65 -2.40
N ASN A 94 -2.72 21.36 -1.59
CA ASN A 94 -2.20 22.32 -0.63
C ASN A 94 -1.65 23.59 -1.30
N ARG A 95 -0.90 23.44 -2.41
CA ARG A 95 -0.39 24.58 -3.19
C ARG A 95 -1.52 25.40 -3.81
N GLN A 96 -2.57 24.75 -4.32
CA GLN A 96 -3.75 25.46 -4.83
C GLN A 96 -4.51 26.18 -3.71
N GLY A 97 -4.66 25.57 -2.53
CA GLY A 97 -5.27 26.22 -1.37
C GLY A 97 -4.49 27.45 -0.89
N GLN A 98 -3.16 27.39 -0.90
CA GLN A 98 -2.31 28.54 -0.60
C GLN A 98 -2.45 29.65 -1.65
N ALA A 99 -2.51 29.31 -2.94
CA ALA A 99 -2.72 30.27 -4.02
C ALA A 99 -4.09 30.96 -3.88
N VAL A 100 -5.16 30.20 -3.66
CA VAL A 100 -6.52 30.76 -3.43
C VAL A 100 -6.55 31.65 -2.19
N GLY A 101 -5.89 31.23 -1.10
CA GLY A 101 -5.76 32.05 0.11
C GLY A 101 -4.96 33.35 -0.11
N ALA A 102 -3.93 33.31 -0.96
CA ALA A 102 -3.17 34.50 -1.34
C ALA A 102 -3.99 35.46 -2.21
N TYR A 103 -4.75 34.95 -3.19
CA TYR A 103 -5.69 35.75 -3.98
C TYR A 103 -6.81 36.36 -3.12
N GLY A 104 -7.37 35.62 -2.17
CA GLY A 104 -8.36 36.16 -1.23
C GLY A 104 -7.81 37.32 -0.39
N LYS A 105 -6.54 37.24 0.05
CA LYS A 105 -5.88 38.32 0.79
C LYS A 105 -5.56 39.54 -0.06
N THR A 106 -5.14 39.36 -1.32
CA THR A 106 -4.86 40.49 -2.22
C THR A 106 -6.14 41.21 -2.66
N VAL A 107 -7.22 40.48 -2.96
CA VAL A 107 -8.53 41.07 -3.26
C VAL A 107 -9.12 41.79 -2.05
N ALA A 108 -9.04 41.20 -0.85
CA ALA A 108 -9.50 41.85 0.37
C ALA A 108 -8.67 43.10 0.77
N ARG A 109 -7.41 43.19 0.33
CA ARG A 109 -6.54 44.36 0.53
C ARG A 109 -6.78 45.45 -0.53
N ALA A 110 -7.08 45.07 -1.77
CA ALA A 110 -7.47 45.98 -2.84
C ALA A 110 -8.84 46.64 -2.56
N GLY A 111 -9.80 45.92 -1.97
CA GLY A 111 -11.10 46.48 -1.58
C GLY A 111 -11.07 47.49 -0.42
N ARG A 112 -9.98 47.53 0.37
CA ARG A 112 -9.78 48.53 1.44
C ARG A 112 -9.08 49.81 0.96
N HIS A 113 -8.49 49.81 -0.23
CA HIS A 113 -7.91 50.98 -0.89
C HIS A 113 -8.86 51.54 -1.97
N ARG A 114 -10.14 51.75 -1.61
CA ARG A 114 -10.96 52.71 -2.36
C ARG A 114 -10.49 54.10 -1.93
N PRO A 115 -9.88 54.92 -2.80
CA PRO A 115 -9.67 56.32 -2.47
C PRO A 115 -11.06 56.93 -2.28
N ALA A 116 -11.26 57.55 -1.12
CA ALA A 116 -12.38 58.45 -0.93
C ALA A 116 -12.14 59.64 -1.87
N TYR A 117 -12.77 59.59 -3.04
CA TYR A 117 -12.95 60.77 -3.86
C TYR A 117 -13.96 61.65 -3.12
N MET A 118 -13.44 62.69 -2.45
CA MET A 118 -14.14 63.95 -2.23
C MET A 118 -14.03 64.79 -3.49
#